data_AF-A0A5C6ECZ8-F1
#
_entry.id   AF-A0A5C6ECZ8-F1
#
_cell.length_a   1.000
_cell.length_b   1.000
_cell.length_c   1.000
_cell.angle_alpha   90.00
_cell.angle_beta   90.00
_cell.angle_gamma   90.00
#
_symmetry.space_group_name_H-M   'P 1'
#
loop_
_entity.id
_entity.type
_entity.pdbx_description
1 polymer ?
#
loop_
_entity_poly.entity_id
_entity_poly.type
_entity_poly.pdbx_seq_one_letter_code
_entity_poly.pdbx_strand_id
1 'polypeptide(L)'
;MNGPVIAVTDYIKRVPDQIPQWVPGQYIMLGTDGFGRSDTREALRRHFEVDAEHIAYAALRAFSKSFDFEPARLSSAMDILNIDPQSIDPAPA
;
A
#
# COMPACT_ATOMS: atom_id res chain seq x y z
N MET A 1 12.75 -16.69 -2.90
CA MET A 1 12.37 -15.27 -2.82
C MET A 1 12.23 -14.95 -1.33
N ASN A 2 13.15 -14.18 -0.75
CA ASN A 2 13.14 -13.87 0.69
C ASN A 2 12.80 -12.40 0.90
N GLY A 3 11.60 -11.99 0.49
CA GLY A 3 11.13 -10.62 0.64
C GLY A 3 9.62 -10.55 0.53
N PRO A 4 8.99 -9.47 1.02
CA PRO A 4 7.56 -9.28 0.90
C PRO A 4 7.18 -9.05 -0.57
N VAL A 5 6.01 -9.55 -0.95
CA VAL A 5 5.39 -9.27 -2.25
C VAL A 5 4.33 -8.19 -2.06
N ILE A 6 4.44 -7.12 -2.84
CA ILE A 6 3.46 -6.02 -2.87
C ILE A 6 2.69 -6.12 -4.19
N ALA A 7 1.41 -6.43 -4.11
CA ALA A 7 0.50 -6.46 -5.26
C ALA A 7 -0.33 -5.18 -5.30
N VAL A 8 -0.37 -4.54 -6.46
CA VAL A 8 -1.03 -3.25 -6.68
C VAL A 8 -1.91 -3.35 -7.91
N THR A 9 -3.10 -2.77 -7.84
CA THR A 9 -4.07 -2.80 -8.93
C THR A 9 -4.85 -1.49 -9.00
N ASP A 10 -5.28 -1.11 -10.21
CA ASP A 10 -6.26 -0.03 -10.44
C ASP A 10 -7.72 -0.53 -10.23
N TYR A 11 -7.89 -1.69 -9.59
CA TYR A 11 -9.16 -2.23 -9.11
C TYR A 11 -9.13 -2.36 -7.58
N ILE A 12 -10.25 -2.77 -6.98
CA ILE A 12 -10.33 -3.07 -5.55
C ILE A 12 -9.34 -4.16 -5.11
N LYS A 13 -8.90 -4.14 -3.85
CA LYS A 13 -7.97 -5.13 -3.25
C LYS A 13 -8.42 -6.58 -3.43
N ARG A 14 -9.73 -6.83 -3.61
CA ARG A 14 -10.28 -8.17 -3.91
C ARG A 14 -9.71 -8.82 -5.17
N VAL A 15 -9.19 -8.04 -6.13
CA VAL A 15 -8.59 -8.60 -7.35
C VAL A 15 -7.30 -9.37 -7.04
N PRO A 16 -6.25 -8.76 -6.47
CA PRO A 16 -5.04 -9.48 -6.07
C PRO A 16 -5.27 -10.48 -4.91
N ASP A 17 -6.36 -10.33 -4.15
CA ASP A 17 -6.75 -11.26 -3.06
C ASP A 17 -7.16 -12.65 -3.56
N GLN A 18 -7.33 -12.83 -4.88
CA GLN A 18 -7.66 -14.14 -5.45
C GLN A 18 -6.49 -15.12 -5.42
N ILE A 19 -5.24 -14.63 -5.42
CA ILE A 19 -4.04 -15.47 -5.60
C ILE A 19 -3.05 -15.64 -4.43
N PRO A 20 -3.26 -15.10 -3.21
CA PRO A 20 -2.22 -15.08 -2.18
C PRO A 20 -1.78 -16.48 -1.75
N GLN A 21 -2.67 -17.47 -1.78
CA GLN A 21 -2.37 -18.86 -1.42
C GLN A 21 -1.32 -19.54 -2.31
N TRP A 22 -1.11 -19.03 -3.53
CA TRP A 22 -0.09 -19.54 -4.46
C TRP A 22 1.18 -18.69 -4.48
N VAL A 23 1.21 -17.58 -3.75
CA VAL A 23 2.37 -16.70 -3.66
C VAL A 23 3.11 -17.01 -2.35
N PRO A 24 4.37 -17.47 -2.41
CA PRO A 24 5.12 -17.77 -1.20
C PRO A 24 5.52 -16.49 -0.45
N GLY A 25 5.42 -16.53 0.88
CA GLY A 25 5.90 -15.47 1.77
C GLY A 25 4.83 -14.44 2.14
N GLN A 26 5.28 -13.29 2.62
CA GLN A 26 4.40 -12.20 3.01
C GLN A 26 3.80 -11.52 1.77
N TYR A 27 2.50 -11.31 1.76
CA TYR A 27 1.76 -10.72 0.65
C TYR A 27 0.94 -9.51 1.15
N ILE A 28 1.18 -8.34 0.56
CA ILE A 28 0.45 -7.10 0.85
C ILE A 28 -0.24 -6.62 -0.42
N MET A 29 -1.48 -6.16 -0.27
CA MET A 29 -2.31 -5.72 -1.39
C MET A 29 -2.68 -4.25 -1.23
N LEU A 30 -2.53 -3.50 -2.32
CA LEU A 30 -3.04 -2.15 -2.50
C LEU A 30 -4.03 -2.17 -3.67
N GLY A 31 -5.08 -1.36 -3.55
CA GLY A 31 -6.17 -1.33 -4.52
C GLY A 31 -7.10 -0.16 -4.25
N THR A 32 -7.92 0.14 -5.24
CA THR A 32 -8.78 1.32 -5.29
C THR A 32 -10.17 1.01 -4.72
N ASP A 33 -10.23 0.51 -3.50
CA ASP A 33 -11.48 0.32 -2.76
C ASP A 33 -12.13 1.69 -2.48
N GLY A 34 -13.46 1.76 -2.54
CA GLY A 34 -14.20 3.01 -2.32
C GLY A 34 -14.89 3.55 -3.58
N PHE A 35 -15.53 4.71 -3.43
CA PHE A 35 -16.22 5.38 -4.54
C PHE A 35 -15.25 6.22 -5.37
N GLY A 36 -15.45 6.19 -6.69
CA GLY A 36 -14.73 7.07 -7.61
C GLY A 36 -15.07 8.55 -7.39
N ARG A 37 -14.13 9.41 -7.74
CA ARG A 37 -14.29 10.87 -7.77
C ARG A 37 -13.64 11.46 -9.02
N SER A 38 -14.03 12.67 -9.38
CA SER A 38 -13.45 13.39 -10.52
C SER A 38 -12.20 14.15 -10.08
N ASP A 39 -11.04 13.76 -10.60
CA ASP A 39 -9.76 14.40 -10.34
C ASP A 39 -8.72 13.97 -11.40
N THR A 40 -7.48 14.46 -11.29
CA THR A 40 -6.32 13.99 -12.06
C THR A 40 -5.93 12.56 -11.68
N ARG A 41 -5.22 11.85 -12.57
CA ARG A 41 -4.79 10.47 -12.30
C ARG A 41 -3.86 10.39 -11.10
N GLU A 42 -2.96 11.37 -10.99
CA GLU A 42 -1.98 11.49 -9.92
C GLU A 42 -2.71 11.65 -8.57
N ALA A 43 -3.66 12.58 -8.50
CA ALA A 43 -4.45 12.81 -7.29
C ALA A 43 -5.33 11.61 -6.93
N LEU A 44 -5.92 10.91 -7.91
CA LEU A 44 -6.70 9.70 -7.65
C LEU A 44 -5.84 8.55 -7.13
N ARG A 45 -4.65 8.33 -7.69
CA ARG A 45 -3.74 7.28 -7.20
C ARG A 45 -3.25 7.58 -5.79
N ARG A 46 -2.98 8.85 -5.48
CA ARG A 46 -2.67 9.28 -4.11
C ARG A 46 -3.84 9.02 -3.17
N HIS A 47 -5.05 9.39 -3.59
CA HIS A 47 -6.26 9.21 -2.80
C HIS A 47 -6.54 7.75 -2.49
N PHE A 48 -6.44 6.87 -3.49
CA PHE A 48 -6.64 5.43 -3.33
C PHE A 48 -5.41 4.70 -2.76
N GLU A 49 -4.35 5.41 -2.37
CA GLU A 49 -3.15 4.84 -1.75
C GLU A 49 -2.42 3.81 -2.66
N VAL A 50 -2.44 4.04 -3.98
CA VAL A 50 -1.81 3.16 -5.01
C VAL A 50 -0.71 3.87 -5.81
N ASP A 51 -0.25 5.04 -5.38
CA ASP A 51 0.90 5.74 -5.98
C ASP A 51 2.25 5.14 -5.52
N ALA A 52 3.34 5.66 -6.09
CA ALA A 52 4.67 5.10 -5.85
C ALA A 52 5.11 5.19 -4.39
N GLU A 53 4.74 6.27 -3.72
CA GLU A 53 5.03 6.56 -2.32
C GLU A 53 4.32 5.58 -1.38
N HIS A 54 3.03 5.32 -1.59
CA HIS A 54 2.29 4.32 -0.81
C HIS A 54 2.83 2.91 -1.04
N ILE A 55 3.21 2.57 -2.28
CA ILE A 55 3.84 1.27 -2.59
C ILE A 55 5.17 1.12 -1.83
N ALA A 56 6.02 2.15 -1.86
CA ALA A 56 7.30 2.14 -1.16
C ALA A 56 7.10 2.01 0.35
N TYR A 57 6.16 2.76 0.93
CA TYR A 57 5.86 2.67 2.35
C TYR A 57 5.28 1.31 2.76
N ALA A 58 4.38 0.74 1.94
CA ALA A 58 3.85 -0.60 2.16
C ALA A 58 4.96 -1.65 2.18
N ALA A 59 5.96 -1.53 1.29
CA ALA A 59 7.14 -2.38 1.31
C ALA A 59 7.95 -2.20 2.60
N LEU A 60 8.30 -0.97 3.00
CA LEU A 60 9.06 -0.71 4.23
C LEU A 60 8.35 -1.22 5.48
N ARG A 61 7.03 -1.03 5.56
CA ARG A 61 6.19 -1.57 6.64
C ARG A 61 6.16 -3.11 6.64
N ALA A 62 6.20 -3.75 5.48
CA ALA A 62 6.32 -5.19 5.38
C ALA A 62 7.67 -5.66 5.93
N PHE A 63 8.75 -5.01 5.49
CA PHE A 63 10.11 -5.26 5.96
C PHE A 63 10.21 -5.11 7.48
N SER A 64 9.61 -4.09 8.07
CA SER A 64 9.70 -3.86 9.53
C SER A 64 9.03 -4.96 10.38
N LYS A 65 8.11 -5.75 9.80
CA LYS A 65 7.39 -6.80 10.53
C LYS A 65 8.05 -8.17 10.44
N SER A 66 8.71 -8.45 9.32
CA SER A 66 9.14 -9.81 8.99
C SER A 66 10.60 -9.91 8.56
N PHE A 67 11.32 -8.78 8.51
CA PHE A 67 12.68 -8.68 7.99
C PHE A 67 13.49 -7.64 8.78
N ASP A 68 14.68 -7.34 8.26
CA ASP A 68 15.64 -6.42 8.85
C ASP A 68 15.35 -4.97 8.44
N PHE A 69 14.36 -4.35 9.10
CA PHE A 69 14.12 -2.92 9.02
C PHE A 69 13.65 -2.38 10.37
N GLU A 70 14.36 -1.39 10.90
CA GLU A 70 14.07 -0.81 12.20
C GLU A 70 12.70 -0.09 12.21
N PRO A 71 11.73 -0.50 13.04
CA PRO A 71 10.39 0.09 13.06
C PRO A 71 10.39 1.60 13.36
N ALA A 72 11.37 2.08 14.12
CA ALA A 72 11.52 3.50 14.44
C ALA A 72 11.76 4.38 13.20
N ARG A 73 12.24 3.81 12.09
CA ARG A 73 12.48 4.53 10.83
C ARG A 73 11.23 4.70 9.97
N LEU A 74 10.12 4.05 10.32
CA LEU A 74 8.86 4.17 9.57
C LEU A 74 8.26 5.58 9.64
N SER A 75 8.36 6.27 10.78
CA SER A 75 7.87 7.65 10.91
C SER A 75 8.61 8.58 9.95
N SER A 76 9.93 8.52 9.93
CA SER A 76 10.74 9.30 8.98
C SER A 76 10.45 8.93 7.52
N ALA A 77 10.13 7.66 7.24
CA ALA A 77 9.74 7.25 5.89
C ALA A 77 8.37 7.84 5.49
N MET A 78 7.40 7.93 6.39
CA MET A 78 6.13 8.62 6.11
C MET A 78 6.38 10.08 5.74
N ASP A 79 7.23 10.79 6.50
CA ASP A 79 7.57 12.19 6.24
C ASP A 79 8.23 12.37 4.86
N ILE A 80 9.23 11.55 4.54
CA ILE A 80 9.93 11.60 3.24
C ILE A 80 9.00 11.30 2.07
N LEU A 81 8.08 10.35 2.24
CA LEU A 81 7.11 9.93 1.23
C LEU A 81 5.83 10.78 1.25
N ASN A 82 5.76 11.80 2.10
CA ASN A 82 4.63 12.69 2.33
C ASN A 82 3.30 11.97 2.67
N ILE A 83 3.36 10.79 3.28
CA ILE A 83 2.17 10.00 3.61
C ILE A 83 1.49 10.59 4.84
N ASP A 84 0.20 10.88 4.72
CA ASP A 84 -0.63 11.34 5.82
C ASP A 84 -1.29 10.15 6.52
N PRO A 85 -0.90 9.79 7.75
CA PRO A 85 -1.53 8.67 8.48
C PRO A 85 -2.93 9.00 8.99
N GLN A 86 -3.38 10.25 8.89
CA GLN A 86 -4.70 10.71 9.30
C GLN A 86 -5.65 10.88 8.09
N SER A 87 -5.22 10.50 6.88
CA SER A 87 -6.10 10.48 5.73
C SER A 87 -7.29 9.56 5.95
N ILE A 88 -8.45 9.98 5.46
CA ILE A 88 -9.68 9.18 5.51
C ILE A 88 -9.51 8.00 4.55
N ASP A 89 -9.79 6.78 5.04
CA ASP A 89 -9.82 5.58 4.21
C ASP A 89 -10.78 5.80 3.02
N PRO A 90 -10.35 5.55 1.77
CA PRO A 90 -11.21 5.64 0.59
C PRO A 90 -12.47 4.76 0.63
N ALA A 91 -12.45 3.67 1.42
CA ALA A 91 -13.56 2.77 1.66
C ALA A 91 -13.95 2.76 3.16
N PRO A 92 -14.51 3.86 3.71
CA PRO A 92 -14.94 3.89 5.10
C PRO A 92 -16.10 2.91 5.30
N ALA A 93 -15.98 2.04 6.31
CA ALA A 93 -16.99 1.05 6.69
C ALA A 93 -18.29 1.68 7.20
#